data_AF-A0A0Q7WJD3-F1
#
_entry.id   AF-A0A0Q7WJD3-F1
#
_cell.length_a   1.000
_cell.length_b   1.000
_cell.length_c   1.000
_cell.angle_alpha   90.00
_cell.angle_beta   90.00
_cell.angle_gamma   90.00
#
_symmetry.space_group_name_H-M   'P 1'
#
loop_
_entity.id
_entity.type
_entity.pdbx_description
1 polymer ?
#
loop_
_entity_poly.entity_id
_entity_poly.type
_entity_poly.pdbx_seq_one_letter_code
_entity_poly.pdbx_strand_id
1 'polypeptide(L)'
;MARVNCYLCETPGAQGATADDGNRQRVTCRSGSCGEYVVTQRAIRRLVEGGPNKVVLVEMVQRANARSRVLDISVADDGLVQTTELAPAD
;
A
#
# COMPACT_ATOMS: atom_id res chain seq x y z
N MET A 1 8.85 7.91 11.02
CA MET A 1 7.75 6.95 10.79
C MET A 1 6.58 7.31 11.69
N ALA A 2 5.39 7.53 11.12
CA ALA A 2 4.15 7.79 11.84
C ALA A 2 3.36 6.49 12.02
N ARG A 3 2.55 6.40 13.08
CA ARG A 3 1.56 5.30 13.20
C ARG A 3 0.39 5.60 12.29
N VAL A 4 0.05 4.64 11.42
CA VAL A 4 -1.07 4.73 10.49
C VAL A 4 -1.89 3.44 10.54
N ASN A 5 -3.07 3.47 9.94
CA ASN A 5 -3.86 2.25 9.74
C ASN A 5 -3.38 1.53 8.48
N CYS A 6 -3.44 0.21 8.48
CA CYS A 6 -3.35 -0.55 7.25
C CYS A 6 -4.59 -0.26 6.41
N TYR A 7 -4.45 0.51 5.34
CA TYR A 7 -5.58 0.88 4.49
C TYR A 7 -6.21 -0.32 3.76
N LEU A 8 -5.42 -1.39 3.57
CA LEU A 8 -5.85 -2.63 2.91
C LEU A 8 -6.59 -3.61 3.83
N CYS A 9 -6.07 -3.91 5.01
CA CYS A 9 -6.69 -4.86 5.96
C CYS A 9 -7.37 -4.19 7.16
N GLU A 10 -7.50 -2.86 7.13
CA GLU A 10 -8.17 -2.05 8.16
C GLU A 10 -7.65 -2.27 9.59
N THR A 11 -6.41 -2.76 9.69
CA THR A 11 -5.79 -3.12 10.97
C THR A 11 -5.03 -1.91 11.53
N PRO A 12 -5.25 -1.53 12.80
CA PRO A 12 -4.49 -0.47 13.43
C PRO A 12 -3.03 -0.91 13.68
N GLY A 13 -2.12 0.06 13.77
CA GLY A 13 -0.72 -0.20 14.17
C GLY A 13 0.25 -0.43 13.02
N ALA A 14 -0.09 -0.02 11.80
CA ALA A 14 0.86 0.02 10.69
C ALA A 14 1.89 1.14 10.89
N GLN A 15 3.06 0.97 10.29
CA GLN A 15 4.08 2.00 10.22
C GLN A 15 3.99 2.69 8.86
N GLY A 16 3.74 4.00 8.88
CA GLY A 16 3.75 4.85 7.70
C GLY A 16 5.06 5.63 7.61
N ALA A 17 5.75 5.55 6.48
CA ALA A 17 6.85 6.42 6.13
C ALA A 17 6.52 7.14 4.83
N THR A 18 6.54 8.46 4.83
CA THR A 18 6.41 9.25 3.60
C THR A 18 7.63 9.01 2.70
N ALA A 19 7.38 8.89 1.41
CA ALA A 19 8.35 8.70 0.34
C ALA A 19 8.01 9.66 -0.82
N ASP A 20 8.95 9.86 -1.75
CA ASP A 20 8.77 10.68 -2.95
C ASP A 20 8.18 12.07 -2.63
N ASP A 21 8.89 12.86 -1.81
CA ASP A 21 8.51 14.24 -1.39
C ASP A 21 7.10 14.36 -0.79
N GLY A 22 6.57 13.27 -0.23
CA GLY A 22 5.25 13.22 0.41
C GLY A 22 4.11 12.76 -0.51
N ASN A 23 4.40 12.50 -1.79
CA ASN A 23 3.40 11.98 -2.73
C ASN A 23 3.07 10.50 -2.44
N ARG A 24 4.06 9.73 -2.01
CA ARG A 24 3.93 8.32 -1.67
C ARG A 24 4.08 8.09 -0.19
N GLN A 25 3.52 6.98 0.27
CA GLN A 25 3.63 6.54 1.64
C GLN A 25 3.88 5.04 1.66
N ARG A 26 5.03 4.64 2.19
CA ARG A 26 5.35 3.25 2.50
C ARG A 26 4.60 2.86 3.77
N VAL A 27 3.82 1.80 3.68
CA VAL A 27 3.00 1.27 4.78
C VAL A 27 3.45 -0.15 5.06
N THR A 28 3.93 -0.38 6.28
CA THR A 28 4.32 -1.69 6.77
C THR A 28 3.31 -2.17 7.80
N CYS A 29 2.49 -3.16 7.42
CA CYS A 29 1.50 -3.77 8.29
C CYS A 29 2.14 -4.84 9.18
N ARG A 30 2.40 -4.53 10.45
CA ARG A 30 2.99 -5.49 11.41
C ARG A 30 1.98 -6.48 11.99
N SER A 31 0.70 -6.09 12.09
CA SER A 31 -0.33 -6.85 12.81
C SER A 31 -1.32 -7.56 11.89
N GLY A 32 -1.15 -7.48 10.56
CA GLY A 32 -2.10 -8.00 9.59
C GLY A 32 -1.41 -8.63 8.39
N SER A 33 -2.08 -9.58 7.78
CA SER A 33 -1.64 -10.40 6.64
C SER A 33 -1.26 -9.60 5.39
N CYS A 34 -1.50 -8.28 5.34
CA CYS A 34 -1.28 -7.46 4.15
C CYS A 34 0.20 -7.30 3.80
N GLY A 35 1.11 -7.30 4.79
CA GLY A 35 2.53 -7.07 4.55
C GLY A 35 2.90 -5.60 4.27
N GLU A 36 3.90 -5.37 3.43
CA GLU A 36 4.48 -4.07 3.10
C GLU A 36 4.15 -3.63 1.68
N TYR A 37 3.68 -2.39 1.55
CA TYR A 37 3.34 -1.77 0.27
C TYR A 37 3.66 -0.28 0.27
N VAL A 38 3.83 0.30 -0.90
CA VAL A 38 3.89 1.73 -1.13
C VAL A 38 2.56 2.17 -1.72
N VAL A 39 2.03 3.30 -1.29
CA VAL A 39 0.74 3.79 -1.77
C VAL A 39 0.75 5.31 -1.91
N THR A 40 0.14 5.82 -2.97
CA THR A 40 -0.03 7.28 -3.15
C THR A 40 -1.14 7.84 -2.25
N GLN A 41 -1.07 9.13 -1.90
CA GLN A 41 -2.13 9.79 -1.13
C GLN A 41 -3.51 9.75 -1.81
N ARG A 42 -3.54 9.72 -3.15
CA ARG A 42 -4.79 9.55 -3.93
C ARG A 42 -5.36 8.13 -3.77
N ALA A 43 -4.50 7.12 -3.86
CA ALA A 43 -4.90 5.72 -3.65
C ALA A 43 -5.38 5.46 -2.22
N ILE A 44 -4.72 6.04 -1.21
CA ILE A 44 -5.17 5.96 0.19
C ILE A 44 -6.62 6.42 0.34
N ARG A 45 -6.97 7.59 -0.20
CA ARG A 45 -8.34 8.14 -0.13
C ARG A 45 -9.36 7.17 -0.74
N ARG A 46 -9.08 6.67 -1.95
CA ARG A 46 -9.94 5.67 -2.61
C ARG A 46 -10.10 4.38 -1.82
N LEU A 47 -9.04 3.90 -1.15
CA LEU A 47 -9.11 2.72 -0.29
C LEU A 47 -9.96 2.97 0.95
N VAL A 48 -9.82 4.14 1.60
CA VAL A 48 -10.61 4.51 2.78
C VAL A 48 -12.09 4.69 2.43
N GLU A 49 -12.40 5.24 1.25
CA GLU A 49 -13.77 5.42 0.75
C GLU A 49 -14.48 4.11 0.35
N GLY A 50 -13.83 2.95 0.48
CA GLY A 50 -14.42 1.65 0.19
C GLY A 50 -14.27 1.20 -1.28
N GLY A 51 -13.23 1.66 -1.97
CA GLY A 51 -12.96 1.28 -3.36
C GLY A 51 -12.88 -0.25 -3.57
N PRO A 52 -13.33 -0.78 -4.73
CA PRO A 52 -13.69 -2.19 -4.94
C PRO A 52 -12.54 -3.23 -4.96
N ASN A 53 -11.30 -2.87 -4.62
CA ASN A 53 -10.13 -3.72 -4.92
C ASN A 53 -9.28 -4.11 -3.70
N LYS A 54 -9.74 -3.88 -2.45
CA LYS A 54 -8.92 -4.17 -1.25
C LYS A 54 -8.45 -5.63 -1.19
N VAL A 55 -9.33 -6.60 -1.43
CA VAL A 55 -9.01 -8.04 -1.36
C VAL A 55 -7.92 -8.41 -2.38
N VAL A 56 -8.10 -8.00 -3.64
CA VAL A 56 -7.14 -8.27 -4.72
C VAL A 56 -5.80 -7.60 -4.41
N LEU A 57 -5.82 -6.35 -3.93
CA LEU A 57 -4.60 -5.65 -3.55
C LEU A 57 -3.87 -6.36 -2.41
N VAL A 58 -4.58 -6.87 -1.39
CA VAL A 58 -3.97 -7.67 -0.31
C VAL A 58 -3.25 -8.89 -0.89
N GLU A 59 -3.89 -9.64 -1.79
CA GLU A 59 -3.25 -10.80 -2.43
C GLU A 59 -2.02 -10.41 -3.24
N MET A 60 -2.09 -9.30 -3.98
CA MET A 60 -0.95 -8.80 -4.76
C MET A 60 0.21 -8.36 -3.87
N VAL A 61 -0.06 -7.68 -2.76
CA VAL A 61 0.99 -7.28 -1.81
C VAL A 61 1.65 -8.52 -1.21
N GLN A 62 0.86 -9.50 -0.77
CA GLN A 62 1.38 -10.76 -0.25
C GLN A 62 2.27 -11.48 -1.27
N ARG A 63 1.84 -11.56 -2.53
CA ARG A 63 2.65 -12.17 -3.61
C ARG A 63 3.95 -11.41 -3.87
N ALA A 64 3.92 -10.08 -3.86
CA ALA A 64 5.12 -9.26 -4.00
C ALA A 64 6.07 -9.47 -2.82
N ASN A 65 5.57 -9.43 -1.59
CA ASN A 65 6.38 -9.61 -0.39
C ASN A 65 6.97 -11.02 -0.28
N ALA A 66 6.24 -12.06 -0.72
CA ALA A 66 6.77 -13.42 -0.80
C ALA A 66 7.97 -13.54 -1.76
N ARG A 67 8.11 -12.59 -2.69
CA ARG A 67 9.26 -12.45 -3.61
C ARG A 67 10.28 -11.42 -3.12
N SER A 68 10.20 -11.01 -1.85
CA SER A 68 11.00 -9.93 -1.25
C SER A 68 10.86 -8.59 -1.98
N ARG A 69 9.72 -8.34 -2.62
CA ARG A 69 9.38 -7.10 -3.32
C ARG A 69 8.30 -6.33 -2.56
N VAL A 70 8.14 -5.05 -2.90
CA VAL A 70 7.10 -4.19 -2.32
C VAL A 70 6.15 -3.78 -3.43
N LEU A 71 4.83 -3.84 -3.19
CA LEU A 71 3.87 -3.40 -4.19
C LEU A 71 3.65 -1.88 -4.08
N ASP A 72 3.88 -1.13 -5.14
CA ASP A 72 3.42 0.26 -5.31
C ASP A 72 1.96 0.27 -5.77
N ILE A 73 1.13 1.06 -5.11
CA ILE A 73 -0.29 1.21 -5.38
C ILE A 73 -0.56 2.69 -5.65
N SER A 74 -0.90 3.00 -6.88
CA SER A 74 -1.19 4.36 -7.34
C SER A 74 -2.57 4.45 -7.98
N VAL A 75 -3.11 5.65 -8.08
CA VAL A 75 -4.32 5.92 -8.85
C VAL A 75 -3.92 6.87 -9.99
N ALA A 76 -4.13 6.41 -11.21
CA ALA A 76 -3.89 7.20 -12.41
C ALA A 76 -4.94 8.31 -12.57
N ASP A 77 -4.68 9.27 -13.47
CA ASP A 77 -5.56 10.42 -13.68
C ASP A 77 -6.94 10.05 -14.27
N ASP A 78 -7.06 8.86 -14.87
CA ASP A 78 -8.32 8.24 -15.28
C ASP A 78 -9.12 7.62 -14.12
N GLY A 79 -8.56 7.65 -12.90
CA GLY A 79 -9.17 7.10 -11.70
C GLY A 79 -8.99 5.59 -11.53
N LEU A 80 -8.23 4.93 -12.41
CA LEU A 80 -7.92 3.51 -12.29
C LEU A 80 -6.80 3.26 -11.28
N VAL A 81 -6.93 2.18 -10.53
CA VAL A 81 -5.87 1.71 -9.62
C VAL A 81 -4.78 1.05 -10.44
N GLN A 82 -3.56 1.55 -10.33
CA GLN A 82 -2.36 0.97 -10.89
C GLN A 82 -1.54 0.30 -9.78
N THR A 83 -0.93 -0.83 -10.13
CA THR A 83 -0.06 -1.55 -9.21
C THR A 83 1.25 -1.89 -9.90
N THR A 84 2.37 -1.78 -9.18
CA THR A 84 3.70 -2.09 -9.72
C THR A 84 4.55 -2.75 -8.65
N GLU A 85 5.19 -3.88 -8.95
CA GLU A 85 6.13 -4.51 -8.02
C GLU A 85 7.47 -3.76 -8.06
N LEU A 86 7.85 -3.16 -6.93
CA LEU A 86 9.15 -2.53 -6.72
C LEU A 86 10.15 -3.57 -6.19
N ALA A 87 11.36 -3.56 -6.74
CA ALA A 87 12.47 -4.33 -6.19
C ALA A 87 12.78 -3.88 -4.75
N PRO A 88 13.31 -4.76 -3.89
CA PRO A 88 13.86 -4.33 -2.61
C PRO A 88 14.94 -3.28 -2.87
N ALA A 89 14.96 -2.22 -2.06
CA ALA A 89 16.08 -1.30 -2.06
C ALA A 89 17.29 -2.05 -1.48
N ASP A 90 18.31 -2.25 -2.31
CA ASP A 90 19.61 -2.83 -1.93
C ASP A 90 20.32 -1.96 -0.88
#